data_AF-J1LQZ8-F1
#
_entry.id   AF-J1LQZ8-F1
#
_cell.length_a   1.000
_cell.length_b   1.000
_cell.length_c   1.000
_cell.angle_alpha   90.00
_cell.angle_beta   90.00
_cell.angle_gamma   90.00
#
_symmetry.space_group_name_H-M   'P 1'
#
loop_
_entity.id
_entity.type
_entity.pdbx_description
1 polymer ?
#
loop_
_entity_poly.entity_id
_entity_poly.type
_entity_poly.pdbx_seq_one_letter_code
_entity_poly.pdbx_strand_id
1 'polypeptide(L)'
;MKSILRKLQREESRFKLGVLDDIGGCRLIVNDVEEVYRAATELERILGKPKVKDYIAVPQRSGYRSYHAIYKVPVSGISYRVEVQIRTRLQHLWATGVEAVGEVYGLEYKSPDTRAKLRGKEQMRDRFLTLSSHLFAQEEEMPGIPGVSDDVYSICSEIVEICDITKILKELAVARSGIVVASDVGASDEYFLLCLIRDLQFFDIVGFVDFSEANSEYQRIEKISLGADSVNEGDSREPEFDNVVLVKAAHADAIKRTYLNYSLGVGEFITRLEQLLLTYGAC
;
A
#
# COMPACT_ATOMS: atom_id res chain seq x y z
N MET A 1 -4.05 -11.43 7.19
CA MET A 1 -5.12 -11.86 8.14
C MET A 1 -5.54 -10.81 9.21
N LYS A 2 -4.60 -10.09 9.85
CA LYS A 2 -4.90 -9.13 10.97
C LYS A 2 -5.90 -8.00 10.64
N SER A 3 -5.97 -7.52 9.39
CA SER A 3 -6.92 -6.48 8.96
C SER A 3 -8.37 -6.98 8.92
N ILE A 4 -8.59 -8.19 8.39
CA ILE A 4 -9.93 -8.82 8.31
C ILE A 4 -10.45 -9.14 9.72
N LEU A 5 -9.59 -9.70 10.58
CA LEU A 5 -9.92 -9.96 11.98
C LEU A 5 -10.31 -8.67 12.72
N ARG A 6 -9.56 -7.58 12.55
CA ARG A 6 -9.90 -6.28 13.15
C ARG A 6 -11.20 -5.69 12.60
N LYS A 7 -11.50 -5.88 11.31
CA LYS A 7 -12.79 -5.45 10.72
C LYS A 7 -13.97 -6.22 11.30
N LEU A 8 -13.79 -7.51 11.61
CA LEU A 8 -14.81 -8.37 12.24
C LEU A 8 -14.98 -8.11 13.75
N GLN A 9 -13.94 -7.61 14.43
CA GLN A 9 -13.95 -7.36 15.88
C GLN A 9 -14.47 -5.98 16.29
N ARG A 10 -14.83 -5.09 15.35
CA ARG A 10 -15.43 -3.78 15.68
C ARG A 10 -16.81 -4.00 16.29
N GLU A 11 -17.04 -3.50 17.51
CA GLU A 11 -18.26 -3.73 18.30
C GLU A 11 -19.56 -3.31 17.59
N GLU A 12 -19.51 -2.34 16.67
CA GLU A 12 -20.67 -1.89 15.89
C GLU A 12 -20.96 -2.72 14.63
N SER A 13 -20.14 -3.73 14.34
CA SER A 13 -20.08 -4.34 13.02
C SER A 13 -20.84 -5.67 12.94
N ARG A 14 -22.10 -5.62 12.49
CA ARG A 14 -22.90 -6.81 12.10
C ARG A 14 -22.41 -7.46 10.78
N PHE A 15 -21.12 -7.46 10.49
CA PHE A 15 -20.61 -8.08 9.26
C PHE A 15 -20.64 -9.61 9.41
N LYS A 16 -21.65 -10.25 8.86
CA LYS A 16 -21.51 -11.66 8.43
C LYS A 16 -20.35 -11.69 7.42
N LEU A 17 -19.48 -12.71 7.48
CA LEU A 17 -18.27 -12.82 6.65
C LEU A 17 -18.52 -12.50 5.16
N GLY A 18 -19.67 -12.92 4.62
CA GLY A 18 -20.10 -12.65 3.23
C GLY A 18 -20.55 -11.22 2.90
N VAL A 19 -20.49 -10.26 3.83
CA VAL A 19 -20.87 -8.85 3.64
C VAL A 19 -19.66 -7.92 3.72
N LEU A 20 -18.46 -8.46 4.01
CA LEU A 20 -17.25 -7.68 3.94
C LEU A 20 -17.05 -7.21 2.49
N ASP A 21 -16.94 -5.90 2.31
CA ASP A 21 -16.69 -5.27 1.00
C ASP A 21 -15.29 -5.65 0.42
N ASP A 22 -14.49 -6.44 1.15
CA ASP A 22 -13.06 -6.68 0.93
C ASP A 22 -12.71 -8.16 0.65
N ILE A 23 -13.69 -8.97 0.18
CA ILE A 23 -13.45 -10.37 -0.22
C ILE A 23 -12.68 -10.43 -1.55
N GLY A 24 -12.87 -9.43 -2.42
CA GLY A 24 -12.09 -9.24 -3.65
C GLY A 24 -11.83 -7.75 -3.89
N GLY A 25 -10.55 -7.39 -4.02
CA GLY A 25 -10.11 -6.01 -4.28
C GLY A 25 -9.23 -5.95 -5.52
N CYS A 26 -9.54 -5.03 -6.44
CA CYS A 26 -8.68 -4.71 -7.57
C CYS A 26 -8.12 -3.30 -7.39
N ARG A 27 -6.83 -3.12 -7.71
CA ARG A 27 -6.22 -1.79 -7.75
C ARG A 27 -5.81 -1.49 -9.19
N LEU A 28 -6.27 -0.35 -9.70
CA LEU A 28 -5.90 0.17 -11.00
C LEU A 28 -5.06 1.45 -10.77
N ILE A 29 -3.80 1.40 -11.19
CA ILE A 29 -2.90 2.56 -11.13
C ILE A 29 -2.81 3.15 -12.53
N VAL A 30 -3.17 4.42 -12.65
CA VAL A 30 -3.20 5.18 -13.90
C VAL A 30 -2.26 6.39 -13.82
N ASN A 31 -2.05 7.08 -14.93
CA ASN A 31 -1.07 8.17 -15.02
C ASN A 31 -1.57 9.43 -14.31
N ASP A 32 -2.82 9.83 -14.57
CA ASP A 32 -3.39 11.09 -14.12
C ASP A 32 -4.86 10.94 -13.67
N VAL A 33 -5.42 12.02 -13.14
CA VAL A 33 -6.78 12.04 -12.61
C VAL A 33 -7.83 11.93 -13.71
N GLU A 34 -7.55 12.40 -14.94
CA GLU A 34 -8.46 12.22 -16.07
C GLU A 34 -8.62 10.72 -16.38
N GLU A 35 -7.52 9.97 -16.43
CA GLU A 35 -7.52 8.51 -16.57
C GLU A 35 -8.27 7.82 -15.44
N VAL A 36 -8.23 8.34 -14.20
CA VAL A 36 -9.02 7.79 -13.09
C VAL A 36 -10.50 7.82 -13.43
N TYR A 37 -11.01 8.97 -13.87
CA TYR A 37 -12.42 9.15 -14.17
C TYR A 37 -12.83 8.46 -15.49
N ARG A 38 -11.95 8.39 -16.48
CA ARG A 38 -12.16 7.59 -17.70
C ARG A 38 -12.30 6.10 -17.37
N ALA A 39 -11.38 5.55 -16.56
CA ALA A 39 -11.45 4.17 -16.12
C ALA A 39 -12.70 3.88 -15.28
N ALA A 40 -13.09 4.80 -14.39
CA ALA A 40 -14.33 4.69 -13.62
C ALA A 40 -15.56 4.60 -14.52
N THR A 41 -15.63 5.44 -15.56
CA THR A 41 -16.74 5.47 -16.53
C THR A 41 -16.80 4.16 -17.33
N GLU A 42 -15.66 3.66 -17.78
CA GLU A 42 -15.59 2.42 -18.54
C GLU A 42 -15.96 1.19 -17.68
N LEU A 43 -15.51 1.16 -16.42
CA LEU A 43 -15.90 0.11 -15.49
C LEU A 43 -17.40 0.15 -15.18
N GLU A 44 -18.00 1.34 -15.03
CA GLU A 44 -19.45 1.48 -14.88
C GLU A 44 -20.20 0.97 -16.13
N ARG A 45 -19.66 1.21 -17.33
CA ARG A 45 -20.23 0.69 -18.59
C ARG A 45 -20.21 -0.85 -18.64
N ILE A 46 -19.13 -1.48 -18.17
CA ILE A 46 -18.95 -2.94 -18.22
C ILE A 46 -19.68 -3.65 -17.09
N LEU A 47 -19.60 -3.12 -15.86
CA LEU A 47 -20.04 -3.78 -14.63
C LEU A 47 -21.34 -3.20 -14.05
N GLY A 48 -21.87 -2.15 -14.66
CA GLY A 48 -23.04 -1.41 -14.18
C GLY A 48 -22.70 -0.40 -13.09
N LYS A 49 -23.71 0.29 -12.55
CA LYS A 49 -23.52 1.38 -11.58
C LYS A 49 -22.93 0.90 -10.25
N PRO A 50 -21.75 1.41 -9.81
CA PRO A 50 -21.17 1.06 -8.52
C PRO A 50 -21.70 1.92 -7.38
N LYS A 51 -21.41 1.51 -6.14
CA LYS A 51 -21.37 2.44 -5.00
C LYS A 51 -20.01 3.13 -5.00
N VAL A 52 -20.00 4.46 -5.05
CA VAL A 52 -18.78 5.27 -5.16
C VAL A 52 -18.39 5.90 -3.82
N LYS A 53 -17.08 5.95 -3.55
CA LYS A 53 -16.48 6.87 -2.58
C LYS A 53 -15.33 7.59 -3.28
N ASP A 54 -15.52 8.88 -3.57
CA ASP A 54 -14.52 9.69 -4.26
C ASP A 54 -13.70 10.49 -3.24
N TYR A 55 -12.53 9.96 -2.87
CA TYR A 55 -11.59 10.64 -1.98
C TYR A 55 -10.59 11.52 -2.74
N ILE A 56 -10.71 11.65 -4.07
CA ILE A 56 -9.93 12.59 -4.86
C ILE A 56 -10.64 13.94 -4.84
N ALA A 57 -11.94 13.93 -5.14
CA ALA A 57 -12.77 15.13 -5.09
C ALA A 57 -13.02 15.64 -3.65
N VAL A 58 -13.14 14.71 -2.68
CA VAL A 58 -13.34 15.04 -1.26
C VAL A 58 -12.25 14.35 -0.42
N PRO A 59 -11.04 14.92 -0.35
CA PRO A 59 -9.92 14.30 0.34
C PRO A 59 -10.19 14.16 1.83
N GLN A 60 -9.73 13.05 2.41
CA GLN A 60 -9.80 12.85 3.84
C GLN A 60 -8.80 13.75 4.57
N ARG A 61 -9.11 14.10 5.82
CA ARG A 61 -8.15 14.78 6.72
C ARG A 61 -6.85 14.00 6.90
N SER A 62 -6.89 12.68 6.68
CA SER A 62 -5.71 11.83 6.74
C SER A 62 -4.72 12.08 5.60
N GLY A 63 -5.15 12.76 4.53
CA GLY A 63 -4.44 12.84 3.26
C GLY A 63 -4.71 11.66 2.34
N TYR A 64 -5.57 10.71 2.72
CA TYR A 64 -5.90 9.59 1.84
C TYR A 64 -6.72 10.03 0.62
N ARG A 65 -6.25 9.62 -0.57
CA ARG A 65 -6.84 9.93 -1.88
C ARG A 65 -6.89 8.67 -2.77
N SER A 66 -8.05 8.40 -3.36
CA SER A 66 -8.33 7.31 -4.31
C SER A 66 -9.80 7.39 -4.73
N TYR A 67 -10.12 6.90 -5.92
CA TYR A 67 -11.51 6.65 -6.34
C TYR A 67 -11.90 5.20 -6.01
N HIS A 68 -12.92 5.00 -5.19
CA HIS A 68 -13.41 3.67 -4.80
C HIS A 68 -14.73 3.36 -5.49
N ALA A 69 -14.75 2.33 -6.34
CA ALA A 69 -15.94 1.82 -6.99
C ALA A 69 -16.26 0.41 -6.48
N ILE A 70 -17.37 0.25 -5.76
CA ILE A 70 -17.79 -1.03 -5.19
C ILE A 70 -18.91 -1.61 -6.05
N TYR A 71 -18.61 -2.73 -6.70
CA TYR A 71 -19.52 -3.47 -7.57
C TYR A 71 -20.10 -4.68 -6.85
N LYS A 72 -21.32 -5.07 -7.25
CA LYS A 72 -21.93 -6.35 -6.86
C LYS A 72 -21.90 -7.27 -8.08
N VAL A 73 -21.07 -8.30 -8.03
CA VAL A 73 -20.86 -9.23 -9.14
C VAL A 73 -21.54 -10.56 -8.82
N PRO A 74 -22.61 -10.94 -9.54
CA PRO A 74 -23.24 -12.23 -9.36
C PRO A 74 -22.40 -13.32 -10.03
N VAL A 75 -22.01 -14.35 -9.28
CA VAL A 75 -21.32 -15.55 -9.79
C VAL A 75 -22.03 -16.77 -9.21
N SER A 76 -22.56 -17.63 -10.08
CA SER A 76 -23.21 -18.90 -9.71
C SER A 76 -24.29 -18.77 -8.60
N GLY A 77 -25.07 -17.69 -8.64
CA GLY A 77 -26.14 -17.41 -7.66
C GLY A 77 -25.68 -16.73 -6.37
N ILE A 78 -24.39 -16.48 -6.19
CA ILE A 78 -23.81 -15.73 -5.06
C ILE A 78 -23.43 -14.33 -5.54
N SER A 79 -23.85 -13.28 -4.83
CA SER A 79 -23.45 -11.91 -5.13
C SER A 79 -22.19 -11.55 -4.35
N TYR A 80 -21.05 -11.46 -5.04
CA TYR A 80 -19.79 -11.01 -4.49
C TYR A 80 -19.71 -9.48 -4.50
N ARG A 81 -19.02 -8.90 -3.53
CA ARG A 81 -18.72 -7.46 -3.50
C ARG A 81 -17.25 -7.29 -3.88
N VAL A 82 -17.02 -6.57 -4.97
CA VAL A 82 -15.68 -6.32 -5.51
C VAL A 82 -15.42 -4.82 -5.44
N GLU A 83 -14.38 -4.43 -4.72
CA GLU A 83 -13.94 -3.04 -4.66
C GLU A 83 -12.82 -2.80 -5.69
N VAL A 84 -13.04 -1.87 -6.61
CA VAL A 84 -12.01 -1.37 -7.52
C VAL A 84 -11.51 -0.03 -7.00
N GLN A 85 -10.23 0.02 -6.63
CA GLN A 85 -9.54 1.24 -6.21
C GLN A 85 -8.73 1.78 -7.37
N ILE A 86 -9.17 2.91 -7.91
CA ILE A 86 -8.48 3.59 -9.00
C ILE A 86 -7.66 4.73 -8.40
N ARG A 87 -6.39 4.82 -8.78
CA ARG A 87 -5.43 5.80 -8.24
C ARG A 87 -4.50 6.27 -9.32
N THR A 88 -4.07 7.52 -9.22
CA THR A 88 -2.89 7.96 -9.96
C THR A 88 -1.62 7.35 -9.37
N ARG A 89 -0.51 7.50 -10.08
CA ARG A 89 0.82 7.15 -9.57
C ARG A 89 1.15 7.89 -8.27
N LEU A 90 0.90 9.20 -8.17
CA LEU A 90 1.22 9.97 -6.95
C LEU A 90 0.38 9.56 -5.75
N GLN A 91 -0.92 9.28 -5.95
CA GLN A 91 -1.80 8.75 -4.91
C GLN A 91 -1.34 7.37 -4.42
N HIS A 92 -0.85 6.53 -5.33
CA HIS A 92 -0.24 5.25 -4.97
C HIS A 92 1.05 5.44 -4.18
N LEU A 93 1.97 6.29 -4.66
CA LEU A 93 3.23 6.60 -3.98
C LEU A 93 3.02 7.11 -2.56
N TRP A 94 2.07 8.04 -2.38
CA TRP A 94 1.74 8.55 -1.06
C TRP A 94 1.24 7.44 -0.12
N ALA A 95 0.32 6.59 -0.59
CA ALA A 95 -0.21 5.51 0.22
C ALA A 95 0.88 4.49 0.61
N THR A 96 1.81 4.20 -0.30
CA THR A 96 3.00 3.37 -0.01
C THR A 96 3.91 4.06 1.01
N GLY A 97 4.10 5.38 0.91
CA GLY A 97 4.84 6.18 1.89
C GLY A 97 4.24 6.11 3.30
N VAL A 98 2.91 6.15 3.44
CA VAL A 98 2.23 5.99 4.73
C VAL A 98 2.53 4.62 5.36
N GLU A 99 2.47 3.54 4.58
CA GLU A 99 2.78 2.20 5.06
C GLU A 99 4.27 2.09 5.45
N ALA A 100 5.18 2.65 4.64
CA ALA A 100 6.62 2.67 4.92
C ALA A 100 6.94 3.40 6.23
N VAL A 101 6.35 4.58 6.46
CA VAL A 101 6.47 5.32 7.71
C VAL A 101 5.89 4.50 8.87
N GLY A 102 4.77 3.83 8.66
CA GLY A 102 4.17 2.98 9.67
C GLY A 102 5.06 1.79 10.07
N GLU A 103 5.70 1.15 9.10
CA GLU A 103 6.61 0.03 9.35
C GLU A 103 7.90 0.50 10.03
N VAL A 104 8.54 1.58 9.55
CA VAL A 104 9.78 2.11 10.14
C VAL A 104 9.59 2.52 11.61
N TYR A 105 8.40 3.00 11.98
CA TYR A 105 8.12 3.49 13.33
C TYR A 105 7.21 2.59 14.17
N GLY A 106 6.77 1.45 13.65
CA GLY A 106 5.88 0.52 14.36
C GLY A 106 4.50 1.12 14.71
N LEU A 107 3.97 2.04 13.89
CA LEU A 107 2.71 2.75 14.14
C LEU A 107 1.75 2.67 12.95
N GLU A 108 0.45 2.51 13.21
CA GLU A 108 -0.55 2.45 12.13
C GLU A 108 -1.11 3.84 11.79
N TYR A 109 -0.37 4.64 11.01
CA TYR A 109 -0.77 6.01 10.62
C TYR A 109 -2.03 6.08 9.73
N LYS A 110 -2.55 4.95 9.25
CA LYS A 110 -3.84 4.87 8.54
C LYS A 110 -5.05 4.77 9.49
N SER A 111 -4.83 4.44 10.76
CA SER A 111 -5.92 4.26 11.73
C SER A 111 -6.29 5.58 12.40
N PRO A 112 -7.58 5.98 12.39
CA PRO A 112 -8.05 7.17 13.11
C PRO A 112 -7.74 7.11 14.62
N ASP A 113 -7.86 5.92 15.23
CA ASP A 113 -7.61 5.71 16.66
C ASP A 113 -6.14 5.93 17.03
N THR A 114 -5.24 5.49 16.16
CA THR A 114 -3.80 5.72 16.31
C THR A 114 -3.51 7.21 16.17
N ARG A 115 -4.05 7.86 15.13
CA ARG A 115 -3.86 9.30 14.87
C ARG A 115 -4.29 10.19 16.03
N ALA A 116 -5.40 9.87 16.70
CA ALA A 116 -5.89 10.64 17.84
C ALA A 116 -4.93 10.65 19.05
N LYS A 117 -4.07 9.63 19.16
CA LYS A 117 -3.16 9.42 20.29
C LYS A 117 -1.73 9.92 20.02
N LEU A 118 -1.39 10.26 18.77
CA LEU A 118 -0.04 10.68 18.40
C LEU A 118 0.41 11.93 19.16
N ARG A 119 1.65 11.93 19.64
CA ARG A 119 2.25 13.09 20.31
C ARG A 119 3.69 13.32 19.86
N GLY A 120 4.18 14.55 20.04
CA GLY A 120 5.57 14.91 19.73
C GLY A 120 5.95 14.53 18.30
N LYS A 121 7.06 13.79 18.13
CA LYS A 121 7.57 13.39 16.81
C LYS A 121 6.58 12.54 16.00
N GLU A 122 5.71 11.76 16.65
CA GLU A 122 4.71 10.95 15.94
C GLU A 122 3.68 11.84 15.24
N GLN A 123 3.23 12.89 15.92
CA GLN A 123 2.30 13.87 15.36
C GLN A 123 2.97 14.65 14.22
N MET A 124 4.26 14.97 14.34
CA MET A 124 5.02 15.63 13.27
C MET A 124 5.12 14.74 12.03
N ARG A 125 5.35 13.43 12.19
CA ARG A 125 5.37 12.47 11.07
C ARG A 125 4.00 12.34 10.40
N ASP A 126 2.91 12.36 11.17
CA ASP A 126 1.55 12.40 10.62
C ASP A 126 1.27 13.70 9.85
N ARG A 127 1.77 14.82 10.36
CA ARG A 127 1.72 16.11 9.68
C ARG A 127 2.52 16.09 8.37
N PHE A 128 3.71 15.52 8.36
CA PHE A 128 4.50 15.29 7.14
C PHE A 128 3.73 14.48 6.09
N LEU A 129 3.07 13.38 6.49
CA LEU A 129 2.23 12.59 5.59
C LEU A 129 1.05 13.42 5.05
N THR A 130 0.41 14.22 5.90
CA THR A 130 -0.70 15.10 5.53
C THR A 130 -0.26 16.15 4.50
N LEU A 131 0.85 16.85 4.77
CA LEU A 131 1.38 17.89 3.89
C LEU A 131 1.88 17.35 2.55
N SER A 132 2.56 16.20 2.55
CA SER A 132 3.01 15.56 1.30
C SER A 132 1.84 15.13 0.41
N SER A 133 0.72 14.65 0.98
CA SER A 133 -0.48 14.38 0.17
C SER A 133 -1.08 15.66 -0.41
N HIS A 134 -1.11 16.74 0.39
CA HIS A 134 -1.62 18.03 -0.05
C HIS A 134 -0.80 18.57 -1.24
N LEU A 135 0.54 18.52 -1.17
CA LEU A 135 1.41 18.91 -2.30
C LEU A 135 1.11 18.08 -3.55
N PHE A 136 0.99 16.76 -3.41
CA PHE A 136 0.64 15.91 -4.54
C PHE A 136 -0.78 16.17 -5.06
N ALA A 137 -1.70 16.70 -4.25
CA ALA A 137 -3.02 17.11 -4.71
C ALA A 137 -2.95 18.39 -5.55
N GLN A 138 -2.15 19.37 -5.09
CA GLN A 138 -1.90 20.60 -5.86
C GLN A 138 -1.21 20.31 -7.19
N GLU A 139 -0.25 19.39 -7.22
CA GLU A 139 0.40 18.93 -8.45
C GLU A 139 -0.59 18.28 -9.44
N GLU A 140 -1.61 17.60 -8.93
CA GLU A 140 -2.69 16.98 -9.73
C GLU A 140 -3.85 17.95 -10.00
N GLU A 141 -3.72 19.23 -9.63
CA GLU A 141 -4.77 20.25 -9.73
C GLU A 141 -6.08 19.88 -9.00
N MET A 142 -5.98 19.03 -7.97
CA MET A 142 -7.11 18.52 -7.19
C MET A 142 -7.27 19.26 -5.86
N PRO A 143 -8.47 19.21 -5.25
CA PRO A 143 -8.69 19.77 -3.92
C PRO A 143 -7.67 19.24 -2.91
N GLY A 144 -7.04 20.17 -2.19
CA GLY A 144 -6.16 19.86 -1.08
C GLY A 144 -6.92 19.47 0.19
N ILE A 145 -6.17 19.08 1.23
CA ILE A 145 -6.74 18.73 2.53
C ILE A 145 -7.30 19.99 3.24
N PRO A 146 -8.55 19.97 3.73
CA PRO A 146 -9.12 21.10 4.44
C PRO A 146 -8.30 21.54 5.66
N GLY A 147 -8.03 22.84 5.76
CA GLY A 147 -7.29 23.45 6.87
C GLY A 147 -5.76 23.42 6.73
N VAL A 148 -5.25 22.97 5.59
CA VAL A 148 -3.85 23.16 5.18
C VAL A 148 -3.77 24.43 4.32
N SER A 149 -2.69 25.19 4.45
CA SER A 149 -2.43 26.37 3.61
C SER A 149 -2.31 25.96 2.14
N ASP A 150 -2.80 26.78 1.20
CA ASP A 150 -2.59 26.55 -0.24
C ASP A 150 -1.23 27.14 -0.72
N ASP A 151 -0.50 27.85 0.14
CA ASP A 151 0.83 28.37 -0.21
C ASP A 151 1.89 27.27 -0.19
N VAL A 152 2.36 26.90 -1.39
CA VAL A 152 3.35 25.84 -1.61
C VAL A 152 4.66 26.12 -0.86
N TYR A 153 5.10 27.37 -0.78
CA TYR A 153 6.34 27.73 -0.09
C TYR A 153 6.24 27.48 1.42
N SER A 154 5.15 27.93 2.05
CA SER A 154 4.87 27.64 3.46
C SER A 154 4.77 26.15 3.73
N ILE A 155 4.13 25.37 2.84
CA ILE A 155 4.03 23.91 2.99
C ILE A 155 5.43 23.27 2.92
N CYS A 156 6.22 23.62 1.91
CA CYS A 156 7.56 23.07 1.73
C CYS A 156 8.48 23.42 2.91
N SER A 157 8.42 24.66 3.42
CA SER A 157 9.15 25.09 4.61
C SER A 157 8.78 24.25 5.85
N GLU A 158 7.48 24.04 6.09
CA GLU A 158 7.00 23.20 7.20
C GLU A 158 7.48 21.73 7.05
N ILE A 159 7.45 21.18 5.83
CA ILE A 159 7.97 19.83 5.56
C ILE A 159 9.46 19.75 5.85
N VAL A 160 10.27 20.74 5.44
CA VAL A 160 11.71 20.77 5.70
C VAL A 160 11.98 20.79 7.20
N GLU A 161 11.31 21.66 7.95
CA GLU A 161 11.46 21.72 9.41
C GLU A 161 11.11 20.37 10.09
N ILE A 162 10.01 19.74 9.67
CA ILE A 162 9.63 18.42 10.17
C ILE A 162 10.71 17.38 9.83
N CYS A 163 11.23 17.39 8.61
CA CYS A 163 12.30 16.49 8.18
C CYS A 163 13.56 16.68 9.01
N ASP A 164 13.91 17.92 9.35
CA ASP A 164 15.08 18.21 10.17
C ASP A 164 14.94 17.74 11.62
N ILE A 165 13.75 17.83 12.21
CA ILE A 165 13.52 17.42 13.60
C ILE A 165 13.34 15.90 13.71
N THR A 166 12.60 15.31 12.79
CA THR A 166 12.21 13.88 12.84
C THR A 166 13.19 12.96 12.14
N LYS A 167 13.99 13.48 11.21
CA LYS A 167 14.88 12.73 10.31
C LYS A 167 14.15 11.69 9.45
N ILE A 168 12.84 11.87 9.23
CA ILE A 168 11.96 10.91 8.54
C ILE A 168 12.47 10.49 7.15
N LEU A 169 12.85 11.43 6.29
CA LEU A 169 13.35 11.10 4.95
C LEU A 169 14.65 10.29 4.99
N LYS A 170 15.56 10.63 5.91
CA LYS A 170 16.82 9.90 6.09
C LYS A 170 16.58 8.48 6.58
N GLU A 171 15.69 8.30 7.55
CA GLU A 171 15.38 6.98 8.11
C GLU A 171 14.63 6.10 7.08
N LEU A 172 13.70 6.66 6.31
CA LEU A 172 13.05 5.97 5.20
C LEU A 172 14.06 5.56 4.10
N ALA A 173 15.02 6.42 3.78
CA ALA A 173 16.06 6.12 2.81
C ALA A 173 17.01 5.00 3.26
N VAL A 174 17.35 4.96 4.56
CA VAL A 174 18.17 3.88 5.15
C VAL A 174 17.40 2.57 5.15
N ALA A 175 16.13 2.59 5.55
CA ALA A 175 15.29 1.39 5.58
C ALA A 175 15.18 0.76 4.17
N ARG A 176 15.09 1.59 3.12
CA ARG A 176 15.16 1.13 1.71
C ARG A 176 16.47 0.42 1.36
N SER A 177 17.62 0.88 1.89
CA SER A 177 18.94 0.35 1.52
C SER A 177 19.30 -0.98 2.20
N GLY A 178 18.53 -1.40 3.21
CA GLY A 178 18.78 -2.62 3.97
C GLY A 178 18.21 -3.89 3.35
N ILE A 179 17.42 -3.79 2.26
CA ILE A 179 16.73 -4.96 1.72
C ILE A 179 17.64 -5.77 0.80
N VAL A 180 17.91 -7.01 1.18
CA VAL A 180 18.59 -8.00 0.34
C VAL A 180 17.53 -8.76 -0.44
N VAL A 181 17.61 -8.71 -1.77
CA VAL A 181 16.72 -9.44 -2.66
C VAL A 181 17.46 -10.63 -3.25
N ALA A 182 17.01 -11.84 -2.90
CA ALA A 182 17.31 -13.04 -3.69
C ALA A 182 16.20 -13.25 -4.72
N SER A 183 16.58 -13.74 -5.89
CA SER A 183 15.60 -14.10 -6.92
C SER A 183 16.06 -15.34 -7.64
N ASP A 184 15.26 -16.40 -7.54
CA ASP A 184 15.37 -17.61 -8.35
C ASP A 184 14.19 -17.60 -9.34
N VAL A 185 14.45 -17.04 -10.53
CA VAL A 185 13.43 -16.76 -11.55
C VAL A 185 13.92 -17.18 -12.93
N GLY A 186 13.12 -17.99 -13.60
CA GLY A 186 13.23 -18.39 -14.99
C GLY A 186 12.55 -17.40 -15.95
N ALA A 187 12.97 -17.44 -17.21
CA ALA A 187 12.40 -16.59 -18.27
C ALA A 187 10.94 -16.95 -18.61
N SER A 188 10.49 -18.16 -18.26
CA SER A 188 9.15 -18.69 -18.57
C SER A 188 8.19 -18.60 -17.39
N ASP A 189 8.61 -18.03 -16.26
CA ASP A 189 7.79 -17.99 -15.06
C ASP A 189 6.67 -16.96 -15.21
N GLU A 190 5.45 -17.38 -14.88
CA GLU A 190 4.26 -16.53 -14.88
C GLU A 190 3.74 -16.25 -13.46
N TYR A 191 4.10 -17.08 -12.49
CA TYR A 191 3.66 -17.02 -11.11
C TYR A 191 4.86 -16.90 -10.20
N PHE A 192 4.75 -16.11 -9.13
CA PHE A 192 5.88 -15.80 -8.28
C PHE A 192 5.44 -15.73 -6.83
N LEU A 193 6.23 -16.32 -5.94
CA LEU A 193 6.11 -16.17 -4.50
C LEU A 193 7.07 -15.09 -4.03
N LEU A 194 6.52 -14.14 -3.27
CA LEU A 194 7.28 -13.07 -2.62
C LEU A 194 7.31 -13.35 -1.14
N CYS A 195 8.47 -13.77 -0.65
CA CYS A 195 8.64 -14.21 0.73
C CYS A 195 9.51 -13.18 1.48
N LEU A 196 8.93 -12.53 2.49
CA LEU A 196 9.60 -11.50 3.27
C LEU A 196 10.01 -12.04 4.64
N ILE A 197 11.27 -11.83 5.00
CA ILE A 197 11.79 -11.92 6.38
C ILE A 197 12.13 -10.52 6.84
N ARG A 198 11.26 -9.94 7.67
CA ARG A 198 11.30 -8.56 8.13
C ARG A 198 12.54 -8.28 8.98
N ASP A 199 12.90 -9.17 9.89
CA ASP A 199 14.05 -8.98 10.77
C ASP A 199 15.37 -8.98 10.01
N LEU A 200 15.46 -9.78 8.95
CA LEU A 200 16.63 -9.85 8.07
C LEU A 200 16.58 -8.85 6.91
N GLN A 201 15.46 -8.12 6.77
CA GLN A 201 15.15 -7.32 5.57
C GLN A 201 15.44 -8.12 4.28
N PHE A 202 15.05 -9.39 4.27
CA PHE A 202 15.33 -10.30 3.17
C PHE A 202 14.06 -10.56 2.38
N PHE A 203 14.14 -10.38 1.06
CA PHE A 203 13.08 -10.76 0.13
C PHE A 203 13.59 -11.89 -0.74
N ASP A 204 12.87 -13.00 -0.72
CA ASP A 204 13.04 -14.08 -1.67
C ASP A 204 11.94 -14.00 -2.73
N ILE A 205 12.33 -14.13 -3.99
CA ILE A 205 11.42 -14.18 -5.13
C ILE A 205 11.63 -15.51 -5.82
N VAL A 206 10.65 -16.39 -5.70
CA VAL A 206 10.66 -17.72 -6.32
C VAL A 206 9.65 -17.75 -7.46
N GLY A 207 10.12 -18.06 -8.66
CA GLY A 207 9.29 -18.13 -9.86
C GLY A 207 8.78 -19.53 -10.17
N PHE A 208 7.60 -19.59 -10.79
CA PHE A 208 6.89 -20.80 -11.18
C PHE A 208 6.20 -20.60 -12.52
N VAL A 209 6.21 -21.65 -13.35
CA VAL A 209 5.48 -21.66 -14.62
C VAL A 209 4.00 -21.98 -14.41
N ASP A 210 3.68 -22.87 -13.45
CA ASP A 210 2.33 -23.38 -13.23
C ASP A 210 1.69 -22.84 -11.93
N PHE A 211 0.40 -22.48 -12.01
CA PHE A 211 -0.35 -21.94 -10.87
C PHE A 211 -0.55 -22.96 -9.76
N SER A 212 -0.81 -24.23 -10.10
CA SER A 212 -1.06 -25.28 -9.12
C SER A 212 0.18 -25.55 -8.27
N GLU A 213 1.36 -25.55 -8.89
CA GLU A 213 2.64 -25.68 -8.17
C GLU A 213 2.87 -24.47 -7.26
N ALA A 214 2.78 -23.25 -7.81
CA ALA A 214 2.96 -22.02 -7.05
C ALA A 214 1.99 -21.91 -5.86
N ASN A 215 0.72 -22.28 -6.06
CA ASN A 215 -0.31 -22.25 -5.02
C ASN A 215 -0.09 -23.34 -3.96
N SER A 216 0.41 -24.51 -4.34
CA SER A 216 0.73 -25.57 -3.37
C SER A 216 1.87 -25.12 -2.44
N GLU A 217 2.90 -24.49 -3.02
CA GLU A 217 4.02 -23.96 -2.26
C GLU A 217 3.62 -22.76 -1.38
N TYR A 218 2.82 -21.83 -1.89
CA TYR A 218 2.20 -20.75 -1.09
C TYR A 218 1.49 -21.30 0.15
N GLN A 219 0.64 -22.32 -0.03
CA GLN A 219 -0.13 -22.92 1.06
C GLN A 219 0.77 -23.65 2.07
N ARG A 220 1.86 -24.28 1.61
CA ARG A 220 2.85 -24.92 2.48
C ARG A 220 3.51 -23.88 3.39
N ILE A 221 3.99 -22.77 2.82
CA ILE A 221 4.68 -21.74 3.60
C ILE A 221 3.71 -21.03 4.56
N GLU A 222 2.49 -20.68 4.14
CA GLU A 222 1.50 -20.08 5.06
C GLU A 222 1.16 -20.98 6.26
N LYS A 223 1.12 -22.31 6.08
CA LYS A 223 0.89 -23.24 7.19
C LYS A 223 2.03 -23.24 8.20
N ILE A 224 3.27 -23.15 7.72
CA ILE A 224 4.47 -23.06 8.56
C ILE A 224 4.43 -21.76 9.37
N SER A 225 4.19 -20.61 8.71
CA SER A 225 4.10 -19.30 9.38
C SER A 225 2.93 -19.17 10.37
N LEU A 226 1.90 -20.02 10.27
CA LEU A 226 0.77 -20.06 11.21
C LEU A 226 0.95 -21.06 12.36
N GLY A 227 2.08 -21.77 12.41
CA GLY A 227 2.39 -22.78 13.44
C GLY A 227 1.44 -23.98 13.41
N ALA A 228 0.80 -24.26 12.27
CA ALA A 228 -0.20 -25.33 12.15
C ALA A 228 0.42 -26.73 12.04
N ASP A 229 1.72 -26.82 11.71
CA ASP A 229 2.50 -28.04 11.76
C ASP A 229 3.62 -27.88 12.81
N SER A 230 3.44 -28.53 13.96
CA SER A 230 4.52 -28.76 14.92
C SER A 230 5.61 -29.58 14.23
N VAL A 231 6.69 -28.92 13.80
CA VAL A 231 7.82 -29.58 13.14
C VAL A 231 8.56 -30.43 14.18
N ASN A 232 8.71 -31.73 13.89
CA ASN A 232 9.61 -32.63 14.61
C ASN A 232 11.03 -32.08 14.59
N GLU A 233 11.68 -32.01 15.75
CA GLU A 233 13.09 -31.64 15.91
C GLU A 233 13.98 -32.56 15.06
N GLY A 234 14.54 -32.07 13.95
CA GLY A 234 15.51 -32.88 13.21
C GLY A 234 15.97 -32.38 11.85
N ASP A 235 15.21 -31.51 11.17
CA ASP A 235 15.61 -31.03 9.85
C ASP A 235 15.92 -29.53 9.88
N SER A 236 16.89 -29.15 9.04
CA SER A 236 17.37 -27.78 8.83
C SER A 236 16.21 -26.77 8.94
N ARG A 237 16.25 -25.84 9.92
CA ARG A 237 15.18 -24.85 10.07
C ARG A 237 15.09 -24.03 8.78
N GLU A 238 14.09 -24.33 7.95
CA GLU A 238 13.75 -23.48 6.82
C GLU A 238 13.42 -22.07 7.36
N PRO A 239 13.77 -21.00 6.62
CA PRO A 239 13.50 -19.65 7.07
C PRO A 239 12.00 -19.46 7.29
N GLU A 240 11.62 -19.01 8.48
CA GLU A 240 10.24 -18.61 8.76
C GLU A 240 10.00 -17.22 8.14
N PHE A 241 9.12 -17.16 7.14
CA PHE A 241 8.78 -15.91 6.47
C PHE A 241 7.65 -15.19 7.22
N ASP A 242 7.83 -13.90 7.49
CA ASP A 242 6.84 -13.03 8.12
C ASP A 242 5.61 -12.80 7.25
N ASN A 243 5.80 -12.80 5.93
CA ASN A 243 4.74 -12.58 4.96
C ASN A 243 5.08 -13.28 3.64
N VAL A 244 4.07 -13.88 3.02
CA VAL A 244 4.18 -14.55 1.72
C VAL A 244 3.05 -14.08 0.84
N VAL A 245 3.34 -13.77 -0.42
CA VAL A 245 2.34 -13.33 -1.40
C VAL A 245 2.55 -14.08 -2.71
N LEU A 246 1.50 -14.70 -3.24
CA LEU A 246 1.48 -15.25 -4.59
C LEU A 246 1.00 -14.21 -5.60
N VAL A 247 1.79 -13.99 -6.65
CA VAL A 247 1.56 -12.98 -7.68
C VAL A 247 1.61 -13.62 -9.06
N LYS A 248 0.70 -13.26 -9.95
CA LYS A 248 0.84 -13.51 -11.39
C LYS A 248 1.45 -12.27 -12.06
N ALA A 249 2.53 -12.44 -12.82
CA ALA A 249 3.17 -11.34 -13.55
C ALA A 249 3.77 -11.84 -14.87
N ALA A 250 3.95 -10.95 -15.84
CA ALA A 250 4.55 -11.31 -17.12
C ALA A 250 6.06 -11.58 -17.05
N HIS A 251 6.75 -11.10 -16.00
CA HIS A 251 8.20 -11.26 -15.77
C HIS A 251 8.56 -10.78 -14.36
N ALA A 252 9.65 -11.31 -13.80
CA ALA A 252 10.12 -10.97 -12.45
C ALA A 252 10.42 -9.47 -12.24
N ASP A 253 10.89 -8.76 -13.28
CA ASP A 253 11.15 -7.32 -13.16
C ASP A 253 9.87 -6.49 -12.98
N ALA A 254 8.73 -6.96 -13.51
CA ALA A 254 7.44 -6.32 -13.28
C ALA A 254 7.03 -6.40 -11.79
N ILE A 255 7.44 -7.47 -11.11
CA ILE A 255 7.26 -7.64 -9.66
C ILE A 255 8.19 -6.72 -8.90
N LYS A 256 9.46 -6.60 -9.31
CA LYS A 256 10.39 -5.66 -8.65
C LYS A 256 9.87 -4.21 -8.75
N ARG A 257 9.16 -3.86 -9.82
CA ARG A 257 8.55 -2.52 -9.98
C ARG A 257 7.22 -2.35 -9.23
N THR A 258 6.41 -3.40 -9.13
CA THR A 258 5.03 -3.31 -8.60
C THR A 258 4.94 -3.72 -7.12
N TYR A 259 5.73 -4.73 -6.72
CA TYR A 259 5.67 -5.39 -5.42
C TYR A 259 6.90 -5.23 -4.56
N LEU A 260 8.09 -4.90 -5.08
CA LEU A 260 9.17 -4.39 -4.21
C LEU A 260 8.83 -3.02 -3.60
N ASN A 261 7.68 -2.45 -3.99
CA ASN A 261 7.04 -1.41 -3.22
C ASN A 261 6.63 -1.86 -1.80
N TYR A 262 6.47 -3.17 -1.56
CA TYR A 262 6.24 -3.75 -0.24
C TYR A 262 7.52 -3.91 0.58
N SER A 263 8.71 -3.89 -0.04
CA SER A 263 9.95 -4.03 0.71
C SER A 263 10.40 -2.72 1.36
N LEU A 264 10.09 -1.59 0.72
CA LEU A 264 9.93 -0.23 1.24
C LEU A 264 9.97 0.67 0.00
N GLY A 265 8.90 0.61 -0.81
CA GLY A 265 8.65 1.35 -2.07
C GLY A 265 8.59 2.86 -1.96
N VAL A 266 9.30 3.40 -0.99
CA VAL A 266 9.31 4.80 -0.63
C VAL A 266 10.35 5.57 -1.46
N GLY A 267 11.15 4.90 -2.29
CA GLY A 267 12.16 5.54 -3.13
C GLY A 267 11.58 6.59 -4.07
N GLU A 268 10.58 6.21 -4.87
CA GLU A 268 9.90 7.15 -5.76
C GLU A 268 9.12 8.23 -5.00
N PHE A 269 8.55 7.89 -3.83
CA PHE A 269 7.92 8.86 -2.93
C PHE A 269 8.92 9.91 -2.43
N ILE A 270 10.07 9.47 -1.91
CA ILE A 270 11.16 10.34 -1.43
C ILE A 270 11.65 11.20 -2.57
N THR A 271 11.99 10.61 -3.72
CA THR A 271 12.52 11.35 -4.88
C THR A 271 11.53 12.39 -5.36
N ARG A 272 10.23 12.08 -5.46
CA ARG A 272 9.24 13.07 -5.87
C ARG A 272 9.11 14.20 -4.86
N LEU A 273 9.10 13.88 -3.57
CA LEU A 273 9.00 14.89 -2.53
C LEU A 273 10.25 15.78 -2.48
N GLU A 274 11.45 15.21 -2.56
CA GLU A 274 12.72 15.96 -2.65
C GLU A 274 12.75 16.89 -3.85
N GLN A 275 12.25 16.47 -5.02
CA GLN A 275 12.13 17.36 -6.19
C GLN A 275 11.23 18.57 -5.91
N LEU A 276 10.08 18.36 -5.27
CA LEU A 276 9.18 19.46 -4.88
C LEU A 276 9.84 20.39 -3.85
N LEU A 277 10.52 19.83 -2.85
CA LEU A 277 11.24 20.61 -1.84
C LEU A 277 12.43 21.38 -2.43
N LEU A 278 13.12 20.84 -3.44
CA LEU A 278 14.17 21.57 -4.15
C LEU A 278 13.61 22.71 -5.00
N THR A 279 12.40 22.52 -5.55
CA THR A 279 11.74 23.53 -6.39
C THR A 279 11.18 24.68 -5.57
N TYR A 280 10.59 24.39 -4.40
CA TYR A 280 9.80 25.36 -3.62
C TYR A 280 10.27 25.56 -2.17
N GLY A 281 11.25 24.80 -1.69
CA GLY A 281 11.75 24.87 -0.31
C GLY A 281 12.97 25.76 -0.11
N ALA A 282 13.53 26.34 -1.17
CA ALA A 282 14.62 27.31 -1.09
C ALA A 282 14.05 28.74 -0.96
N CYS A 283 13.61 29.10 0.25
CA CYS A 283 13.47 30.48 0.71
C CYS A 283 14.11 30.62 2.08
#